data_AF-A0A838R217-F1
#
_entry.id   AF-A0A838R217-F1
#
_cell.length_a   1.000
_cell.length_b   1.000
_cell.length_c   1.000
_cell.angle_alpha   90.00
_cell.angle_beta   90.00
_cell.angle_gamma   90.00
#
_symmetry.space_group_name_H-M   'P 1'
#
loop_
_entity.id
_entity.type
_entity.pdbx_description
1 polymer ?
#
loop_
_entity_poly.entity_id
_entity_poly.type
_entity_poly.pdbx_seq_one_letter_code
_entity_poly.pdbx_strand_id
1 'polypeptide(L)'
;MRFFARRRLLGSAITLAALGGVWLWTERMHRRLESSSYFTGWLLLASLLFLALFHLRKKLPMPPLGSAAAWLQVHIYTGLATACLFALHTPWRWPNGTLEALLALLYVATFASGVIGLYWTRSLPKRLSRLGQEVIYERIAALRGRIRDRAQTVVLTAVRTGGATTLGEFYNARLHEYFSAHRGWRYRLLPNSRLRKELLAELTE
;
A
#
# COMPACT_ATOMS: atom_id res chain seq x y z
N MET A 1 -5.85 17.99 -15.52
CA MET A 1 -6.39 17.31 -14.31
C MET A 1 -7.81 16.74 -14.46
N ARG A 2 -8.70 17.35 -15.25
CA ARG A 2 -10.12 16.92 -15.41
C ARG A 2 -10.32 15.49 -15.98
N PHE A 3 -9.49 15.03 -16.91
CA PHE A 3 -9.63 13.69 -17.52
C PHE A 3 -9.38 12.54 -16.55
N PHE A 4 -8.38 12.67 -15.66
CA PHE A 4 -8.08 11.64 -14.65
C PHE A 4 -9.17 11.56 -13.58
N ALA A 5 -9.69 12.70 -13.13
CA ALA A 5 -10.82 12.74 -12.19
C ALA A 5 -12.07 12.11 -12.82
N ARG A 6 -12.40 12.48 -14.07
CA ARG A 6 -13.54 11.92 -14.80
C ARG A 6 -13.43 10.41 -14.99
N ARG A 7 -12.25 9.88 -15.35
CA ARG A 7 -12.04 8.43 -15.51
C ARG A 7 -12.20 7.66 -14.20
N ARG A 8 -11.78 8.25 -13.07
CA ARG A 8 -11.96 7.66 -11.73
C ARG A 8 -13.42 7.70 -11.26
N LEU A 9 -14.10 8.82 -11.51
CA LEU A 9 -15.53 8.96 -11.22
C LEU A 9 -16.35 7.97 -12.02
N LEU A 10 -16.11 7.85 -13.34
CA LEU A 10 -16.78 6.87 -14.20
C LEU A 10 -16.51 5.44 -13.73
N GLY A 11 -15.26 5.08 -13.45
CA GLY A 11 -14.93 3.74 -12.94
C GLY A 11 -15.65 3.43 -11.63
N SER A 12 -15.66 4.37 -10.69
CA SER A 12 -16.34 4.22 -9.40
C SER A 12 -17.86 4.11 -9.57
N ALA A 13 -18.45 4.94 -10.44
CA ALA A 13 -19.88 4.92 -10.74
C ALA A 13 -20.29 3.60 -11.40
N ILE A 14 -19.51 3.06 -12.33
CA ILE A 14 -19.75 1.76 -12.97
C ILE A 14 -19.71 0.64 -11.92
N THR A 15 -18.70 0.63 -11.04
CA THR A 15 -18.61 -0.38 -9.98
C THR A 15 -19.77 -0.29 -9.01
N LEU A 16 -20.17 0.91 -8.60
CA LEU A 16 -21.31 1.12 -7.70
C LEU A 16 -22.64 0.72 -8.37
N ALA A 17 -22.83 1.05 -9.65
CA ALA A 17 -24.00 0.64 -10.41
C ALA A 17 -24.06 -0.89 -10.56
N ALA A 18 -22.93 -1.55 -10.83
CA ALA A 18 -22.86 -3.01 -10.91
C ALA A 18 -23.20 -3.67 -9.56
N LEU A 19 -22.64 -3.16 -8.45
CA LEU A 19 -22.96 -3.63 -7.10
C LEU A 19 -24.44 -3.41 -6.74
N GLY A 20 -24.99 -2.24 -7.09
CA GLY A 20 -26.41 -1.94 -6.91
C GLY A 20 -27.32 -2.87 -7.73
N GLY A 21 -26.94 -3.17 -8.98
CA GLY A 21 -27.65 -4.14 -9.82
C GLY A 21 -27.62 -5.55 -9.24
N VAL A 22 -26.47 -6.00 -8.73
CA VAL A 22 -26.34 -7.29 -8.03
C VAL A 22 -27.22 -7.31 -6.79
N TRP A 23 -27.21 -6.25 -5.97
CA TRP A 23 -28.04 -6.16 -4.78
C TRP A 23 -29.54 -6.22 -5.08
N LEU A 24 -30.00 -5.47 -6.09
CA LEU A 24 -31.39 -5.52 -6.54
C LEU A 24 -31.78 -6.90 -7.08
N TRP A 25 -30.86 -7.58 -7.77
CA TRP A 25 -31.07 -8.92 -8.28
C TRP A 25 -31.20 -9.95 -7.15
N THR A 26 -30.31 -9.89 -6.15
CA THR A 26 -30.37 -10.77 -4.98
C THR A 26 -31.66 -10.56 -4.19
N GLU A 27 -32.10 -9.31 -4.02
CA GLU A 27 -33.36 -8.98 -3.36
C GLU A 27 -34.57 -9.52 -4.15
N ARG A 28 -34.54 -9.42 -5.49
CA ARG A 28 -35.56 -10.00 -6.36
C ARG A 28 -35.61 -11.53 -6.25
N MET A 29 -34.46 -12.20 -6.19
CA MET A 29 -34.38 -13.66 -6.02
C MET A 29 -34.89 -14.08 -4.65
N HIS A 30 -34.56 -13.33 -3.60
CA HIS A 30 -35.05 -13.59 -2.25
C HIS A 30 -36.59 -13.51 -2.18
N ARG A 31 -37.18 -12.50 -2.83
CA ARG A 31 -38.65 -12.37 -2.97
C ARG A 31 -39.30 -13.49 -3.77
N ARG A 32 -38.54 -14.19 -4.60
CA ARG A 32 -38.99 -15.35 -5.39
C ARG A 32 -38.74 -16.69 -4.70
N LEU A 33 -38.26 -16.68 -3.44
CA LEU A 33 -37.85 -17.88 -2.69
C LEU A 33 -36.71 -18.66 -3.36
N GLU A 34 -35.98 -18.03 -4.29
CA GLU A 34 -34.82 -18.63 -4.94
C GLU A 34 -33.57 -18.50 -4.06
N SER A 35 -32.71 -19.51 -4.10
CA SER A 35 -31.48 -19.57 -3.30
C SER A 35 -30.44 -18.56 -3.78
N SER A 36 -30.43 -17.36 -3.20
CA SER A 36 -29.46 -16.29 -3.49
C SER A 36 -28.00 -16.65 -3.16
N SER A 37 -27.77 -17.70 -2.36
CA SER A 37 -26.43 -18.12 -1.94
C SER A 37 -25.57 -18.62 -3.12
N TYR A 38 -26.12 -19.43 -4.02
CA TYR A 38 -25.36 -19.95 -5.16
C TYR A 38 -24.98 -18.84 -6.15
N PHE A 39 -25.90 -17.91 -6.43
CA PHE A 39 -25.64 -16.80 -7.34
C PHE A 39 -24.49 -15.91 -6.84
N THR A 40 -24.56 -15.50 -5.57
CA THR A 40 -23.51 -14.67 -4.94
C THR A 40 -22.19 -15.41 -4.82
N GLY A 41 -22.21 -16.72 -4.52
CA GLY A 41 -21.02 -17.56 -4.44
C GLY A 41 -20.31 -17.72 -5.79
N TRP A 42 -21.03 -18.04 -6.86
CA TRP A 42 -20.46 -18.14 -8.21
C TRP A 42 -19.91 -16.80 -8.72
N LEU A 43 -20.62 -15.70 -8.43
CA LEU A 43 -20.17 -14.37 -8.81
C LEU A 43 -18.88 -13.97 -8.06
N LEU A 44 -18.81 -14.28 -6.77
CA LEU A 44 -17.60 -14.07 -5.96
C LEU A 44 -16.43 -14.92 -6.49
N LEU A 45 -16.67 -16.21 -6.76
CA LEU A 45 -15.65 -17.10 -7.32
C LEU A 45 -15.14 -16.60 -8.68
N ALA A 46 -16.03 -16.23 -9.60
CA ALA A 46 -15.66 -15.66 -10.90
C ALA A 46 -14.81 -14.39 -10.75
N SER A 47 -15.16 -13.53 -9.78
CA SER A 47 -14.40 -12.31 -9.48
C SER A 47 -13.00 -12.64 -8.96
N LEU A 48 -12.87 -13.62 -8.06
CA LEU A 48 -11.57 -14.07 -7.53
C LEU A 48 -10.69 -14.68 -8.63
N LEU A 49 -11.26 -15.51 -9.52
CA LEU A 49 -10.55 -16.06 -10.67
C LEU A 49 -10.08 -14.96 -11.63
N PHE A 50 -10.92 -13.96 -11.90
CA PHE A 50 -10.54 -12.79 -12.69
C PHE A 50 -9.39 -12.00 -12.02
N LEU A 51 -9.42 -11.83 -10.69
CA LEU A 51 -8.33 -11.20 -9.96
C LEU A 51 -7.02 -11.98 -10.10
N ALA A 52 -7.07 -13.31 -9.99
CA ALA A 52 -5.90 -14.18 -10.16
C ALA A 52 -5.34 -14.13 -11.59
N LEU A 53 -6.20 -13.99 -12.59
CA LEU A 53 -5.81 -13.89 -14.00
C LEU A 53 -4.88 -12.70 -14.28
N PHE A 54 -4.94 -11.64 -13.48
CA PHE A 54 -4.01 -10.51 -13.60
C PHE A 54 -2.54 -10.92 -13.44
N HIS A 55 -2.25 -11.90 -12.57
CA HIS A 55 -0.90 -12.42 -12.42
C HIS A 55 -0.44 -13.18 -13.68
N LEU A 56 -1.33 -13.95 -14.29
CA LEU A 56 -1.04 -14.64 -15.55
C LEU A 56 -0.85 -13.64 -16.70
N ARG A 57 -1.71 -12.61 -16.80
CA ARG A 57 -1.58 -11.53 -17.78
C ARG A 57 -0.23 -10.81 -17.68
N LYS A 58 0.36 -10.68 -16.49
CA LYS A 58 1.70 -10.09 -16.33
C LYS A 58 2.82 -10.96 -16.90
N LYS A 59 2.63 -12.29 -16.93
CA LYS A 59 3.63 -13.25 -17.42
C LYS A 59 3.54 -13.52 -18.92
N LEU A 60 2.43 -13.16 -19.55
CA LEU A 60 2.21 -13.36 -20.99
C LEU A 60 2.68 -12.12 -21.79
N PRO A 61 3.68 -12.26 -22.69
CA PRO A 61 4.22 -11.13 -23.46
C PRO A 61 3.25 -10.52 -24.48
N MET A 62 2.21 -11.25 -24.91
CA MET A 62 1.38 -10.87 -26.06
C MET A 62 -0.08 -11.32 -25.91
N PRO A 63 -0.95 -10.46 -25.36
CA PRO A 63 -2.17 -10.19 -26.12
C PRO A 63 -2.58 -8.70 -26.12
N PRO A 64 -3.38 -8.25 -27.11
CA PRO A 64 -3.86 -6.87 -27.25
C PRO A 64 -5.00 -6.52 -26.26
N LEU A 65 -5.06 -7.15 -25.08
CA LEU A 65 -6.16 -6.98 -24.11
C LEU A 65 -6.09 -5.64 -23.35
N GLY A 66 -5.49 -4.61 -23.95
CA GLY A 66 -5.36 -3.28 -23.37
C GLY A 66 -4.15 -3.08 -22.46
N SER A 67 -3.98 -1.82 -22.05
CA SER A 67 -2.81 -1.37 -21.29
C SER A 67 -2.72 -2.01 -19.89
N ALA A 68 -1.49 -2.14 -19.37
CA ALA A 68 -1.25 -2.62 -18.01
C ALA A 68 -1.95 -1.74 -16.95
N ALA A 69 -2.06 -0.43 -17.22
CA ALA A 69 -2.76 0.52 -16.37
C ALA A 69 -4.26 0.26 -16.32
N ALA A 70 -4.89 -0.10 -17.45
CA ALA A 70 -6.31 -0.44 -17.50
C ALA A 70 -6.59 -1.73 -16.72
N TRP A 71 -5.78 -2.77 -16.91
CA TRP A 71 -5.89 -4.02 -16.15
C TRP A 71 -5.74 -3.81 -14.64
N LEU A 72 -4.75 -3.03 -14.21
CA LEU A 72 -4.58 -2.69 -12.80
C LEU A 72 -5.80 -1.92 -12.26
N GLN A 73 -6.34 -1.00 -13.06
CA GLN A 73 -7.51 -0.23 -12.67
C GLN A 73 -8.73 -1.15 -12.47
N VAL A 74 -9.03 -2.03 -13.42
CA VAL A 74 -10.12 -3.02 -13.31
C VAL A 74 -9.86 -3.96 -12.13
N HIS A 75 -8.65 -4.48 -11.97
CA HIS A 75 -8.28 -5.36 -10.85
C HIS A 75 -8.55 -4.70 -9.48
N ILE A 76 -8.21 -3.42 -9.32
CA ILE A 76 -8.49 -2.67 -8.07
C ILE A 76 -9.99 -2.54 -7.84
N TYR A 77 -10.77 -2.15 -8.86
CA TYR A 77 -12.21 -1.97 -8.70
C TYR A 77 -12.94 -3.29 -8.45
N THR A 78 -12.61 -4.35 -9.20
CA THR A 78 -13.16 -5.68 -8.96
C THR A 78 -12.76 -6.19 -7.59
N GLY A 79 -11.50 -5.98 -7.15
CA GLY A 79 -11.05 -6.35 -5.82
C GLY A 79 -11.86 -5.68 -4.72
N LEU A 80 -12.07 -4.37 -4.80
CA LEU A 80 -12.94 -3.65 -3.87
C LEU A 80 -14.40 -4.15 -3.92
N ALA A 81 -14.92 -4.44 -5.11
CA ALA A 81 -16.26 -4.99 -5.27
C ALA A 81 -16.43 -6.36 -4.61
N THR A 82 -15.37 -7.20 -4.59
CA THR A 82 -15.44 -8.51 -3.92
C THR A 82 -15.74 -8.39 -2.42
N ALA A 83 -15.35 -7.30 -1.74
CA ALA A 83 -15.67 -7.12 -0.32
C ALA A 83 -17.18 -6.98 -0.09
N CYS A 84 -17.86 -6.23 -0.97
CA CYS A 84 -19.30 -6.13 -0.95
C CYS A 84 -19.96 -7.46 -1.29
N LEU A 85 -19.47 -8.16 -2.33
CA LEU A 85 -19.99 -9.49 -2.71
C LEU A 85 -19.81 -10.53 -1.61
N PHE A 86 -18.68 -10.50 -0.89
CA PHE A 86 -18.41 -11.38 0.24
C PHE A 86 -19.37 -11.11 1.41
N ALA A 87 -19.64 -9.84 1.71
CA ALA A 87 -20.62 -9.47 2.74
C ALA A 87 -22.04 -9.93 2.38
N LEU A 88 -22.42 -9.76 1.11
CA LEU A 88 -23.67 -10.26 0.53
C LEU A 88 -23.80 -11.79 0.59
N HIS A 89 -22.69 -12.51 0.36
CA HIS A 89 -22.66 -13.97 0.35
C HIS A 89 -22.70 -14.59 1.76
N THR A 90 -22.14 -13.90 2.76
CA THR A 90 -22.04 -14.38 4.16
C THR A 90 -23.13 -13.84 5.09
N PRO A 91 -24.25 -13.35 4.55
CA PRO A 91 -25.15 -12.36 5.17
C PRO A 91 -24.63 -11.62 6.42
N TRP A 92 -23.45 -10.99 6.34
CA TRP A 92 -22.80 -10.29 7.47
C TRP A 92 -22.54 -11.15 8.73
N ARG A 93 -22.50 -12.47 8.59
CA ARG A 93 -22.25 -13.43 9.67
C ARG A 93 -20.94 -14.16 9.43
N TRP A 94 -20.22 -14.43 10.52
CA TRP A 94 -19.04 -15.28 10.45
C TRP A 94 -19.48 -16.74 10.23
N PRO A 95 -18.83 -17.49 9.32
CA PRO A 95 -19.20 -18.88 9.09
C PRO A 95 -18.90 -19.77 10.30
N ASN A 96 -19.80 -20.71 10.59
CA ASN A 96 -19.66 -21.63 11.73
C ASN A 96 -18.92 -22.93 11.36
N GLY A 97 -18.89 -23.29 10.07
CA GLY A 97 -18.19 -24.48 9.59
C GLY A 97 -16.68 -24.26 9.50
N THR A 98 -15.89 -25.31 9.77
CA THR A 98 -14.41 -25.25 9.72
C THR A 98 -13.90 -24.86 8.33
N LEU A 99 -14.45 -25.48 7.27
CA LEU A 99 -14.10 -25.19 5.88
C LEU A 99 -14.46 -23.75 5.49
N GLU A 100 -15.68 -23.33 5.80
CA GLU A 100 -16.17 -21.99 5.47
C GLU A 100 -15.40 -20.89 6.22
N ALA A 101 -15.07 -21.13 7.50
CA ALA A 101 -14.25 -20.23 8.30
C ALA A 101 -12.82 -20.11 7.75
N LEU A 102 -12.21 -21.23 7.32
CA LEU A 102 -10.90 -21.22 6.67
C LEU A 102 -10.93 -20.43 5.35
N LEU A 103 -11.95 -20.65 4.50
CA LEU A 103 -12.13 -19.92 3.25
C LEU A 103 -12.33 -18.42 3.49
N ALA A 104 -13.15 -18.07 4.48
CA ALA A 104 -13.35 -16.68 4.90
C ALA A 104 -12.05 -16.04 5.40
N LEU A 105 -11.26 -16.74 6.21
CA LEU A 105 -9.97 -16.27 6.70
C LEU A 105 -8.99 -16.02 5.54
N LEU A 106 -8.87 -16.98 4.61
CA LEU A 106 -8.01 -16.85 3.43
C LEU A 106 -8.44 -15.68 2.54
N TYR A 107 -9.75 -15.51 2.35
CA TYR A 107 -10.30 -14.37 1.63
C TYR A 107 -9.94 -13.05 2.31
N VAL A 108 -10.19 -12.91 3.62
CA VAL A 108 -9.88 -11.70 4.40
C VAL A 108 -8.38 -11.39 4.37
N ALA A 109 -7.52 -12.40 4.55
CA ALA A 109 -6.07 -12.23 4.48
C ALA A 109 -5.63 -11.75 3.09
N THR A 110 -6.18 -12.34 2.02
CA THR A 110 -5.87 -11.96 0.63
C THR A 110 -6.35 -10.53 0.36
N PHE A 111 -7.58 -10.19 0.74
CA PHE A 111 -8.14 -8.86 0.57
C PHE A 111 -7.33 -7.79 1.32
N ALA A 112 -7.00 -8.05 2.59
CA ALA A 112 -6.17 -7.17 3.41
C ALA A 112 -4.78 -6.95 2.80
N SER A 113 -4.15 -8.02 2.30
CA SER A 113 -2.85 -7.92 1.60
C SER A 113 -2.94 -7.03 0.35
N GLY A 114 -4.05 -7.11 -0.40
CA GLY A 114 -4.31 -6.26 -1.56
C GLY A 114 -4.46 -4.78 -1.20
N VAL A 115 -5.19 -4.48 -0.11
CA VAL A 115 -5.34 -3.11 0.41
C VAL A 115 -3.99 -2.53 0.84
N ILE A 116 -3.16 -3.31 1.53
CA ILE A 116 -1.80 -2.91 1.92
C ILE A 116 -0.93 -2.66 0.68
N GLY A 117 -0.98 -3.54 -0.32
CA GLY A 117 -0.26 -3.38 -1.58
C GLY A 117 -0.68 -2.11 -2.35
N LEU A 118 -1.98 -1.79 -2.35
CA LEU A 118 -2.49 -0.56 -2.95
C LEU A 118 -1.99 0.69 -2.21
N TYR A 119 -1.94 0.65 -0.89
CA TYR A 119 -1.39 1.73 -0.06
C TYR A 119 0.10 1.95 -0.36
N TRP A 120 0.92 0.90 -0.43
CA TRP A 120 2.34 1.00 -0.75
C TRP A 120 2.60 1.54 -2.15
N THR A 121 1.85 1.04 -3.15
CA THR A 121 2.01 1.49 -4.55
C THR A 121 1.70 2.98 -4.71
N ARG A 122 0.85 3.56 -3.86
CA ARG A 122 0.52 5.00 -3.89
C ARG A 122 1.42 5.87 -3.01
N SER A 123 1.97 5.32 -1.94
CA SER A 123 2.74 6.07 -0.95
C SER A 123 4.24 6.05 -1.21
N LEU A 124 4.81 4.93 -1.68
CA LEU A 124 6.25 4.77 -1.88
C LEU A 124 6.79 5.65 -3.02
N PRO A 125 6.19 5.70 -4.24
CA PRO A 125 6.75 6.51 -5.33
C PRO A 125 6.83 8.00 -4.99
N LYS A 126 5.83 8.55 -4.29
CA LYS A 126 5.81 9.95 -3.84
C LYS A 126 6.92 10.28 -2.84
N ARG A 127 7.43 9.28 -2.12
CA ARG A 127 8.51 9.42 -1.14
C ARG A 127 9.85 9.27 -1.81
N LEU A 128 9.97 8.31 -2.73
CA LEU A 128 11.17 8.11 -3.54
C LEU A 128 11.43 9.29 -4.46
N SER A 129 10.40 9.89 -5.06
CA SER A 129 10.53 11.08 -5.91
C SER A 129 10.99 12.33 -5.16
N ARG A 130 10.97 12.33 -3.82
CA ARG A 130 11.54 13.42 -3.01
C ARG A 130 13.05 13.27 -2.83
N LEU A 131 13.59 12.10 -3.11
CA LEU A 131 15.03 11.89 -3.15
C LEU A 131 15.53 12.48 -4.47
N GLY A 132 16.51 13.38 -4.42
CA GLY A 132 17.10 13.99 -5.62
C GLY A 132 17.96 13.03 -6.45
N GLN A 133 18.05 11.76 -6.05
CA GLN A 133 18.83 10.73 -6.72
C GLN A 133 18.18 9.35 -6.50
N GLU A 134 18.24 8.50 -7.52
CA GLU A 134 17.87 7.09 -7.39
C GLU A 134 18.97 6.34 -6.63
N VAL A 135 18.61 5.76 -5.49
CA VAL A 135 19.53 5.00 -4.65
C VAL A 135 19.25 3.52 -4.81
N ILE A 136 20.23 2.80 -5.35
CA ILE A 136 20.23 1.34 -5.42
C ILE A 136 20.33 0.78 -3.99
N TYR A 137 19.57 -0.28 -3.70
CA TYR A 137 19.39 -0.81 -2.35
C TYR A 137 20.73 -1.17 -1.68
N GLU A 138 21.64 -1.79 -2.42
CA GLU A 138 22.96 -2.22 -1.97
C GLU A 138 23.85 -1.02 -1.58
N ARG A 139 23.62 0.13 -2.21
CA ARG A 139 24.39 1.35 -1.92
C ARG A 139 23.92 2.09 -0.67
N ILE A 140 22.76 1.72 -0.10
CA ILE A 140 22.20 2.42 1.06
C ILE A 140 23.16 2.38 2.25
N ALA A 141 23.77 1.23 2.55
CA ALA A 141 24.70 1.09 3.67
C ALA A 141 25.93 2.00 3.49
N ALA A 142 26.54 2.00 2.30
CA ALA A 142 27.68 2.83 1.97
C ALA A 142 27.33 4.33 1.98
N LEU A 143 26.16 4.72 1.50
CA LEU A 143 25.69 6.11 1.54
C LEU A 143 25.44 6.59 2.97
N ARG A 144 24.88 5.75 3.84
CA ARG A 144 24.71 6.07 5.27
C ARG A 144 26.06 6.33 5.94
N GLY A 145 27.06 5.48 5.68
CA GLY A 145 28.44 5.69 6.16
C GLY A 145 29.00 7.02 5.70
N ARG A 146 28.94 7.31 4.39
CA ARG A 146 29.41 8.59 3.82
C ARG A 146 28.71 9.81 4.42
N ILE A 147 27.41 9.75 4.70
CA ILE A 147 26.66 10.84 5.34
C ILE A 147 27.14 11.03 6.78
N ARG A 148 27.33 9.94 7.54
CA ARG A 148 27.84 9.99 8.91
C ARG A 148 29.23 10.62 8.96
N ASP A 149 30.14 10.15 8.13
CA ASP A 149 31.53 10.60 8.12
C ASP A 149 31.61 12.07 7.69
N ARG A 150 30.82 12.48 6.69
CA ARG A 150 30.72 13.89 6.30
C ARG A 150 30.16 14.77 7.42
N ALA A 151 29.13 14.32 8.14
CA ALA A 151 28.59 15.05 9.27
C ALA A 151 29.64 15.20 10.40
N GLN A 152 30.38 14.14 10.71
CA GLN A 152 31.46 14.17 11.70
C GLN A 152 32.55 15.17 11.31
N THR A 153 32.99 15.16 10.05
CA THR A 153 33.99 16.12 9.56
C THR A 153 33.50 17.56 9.65
N VAL A 154 32.24 17.83 9.28
CA VAL A 154 31.66 19.18 9.38
C VAL A 154 31.66 19.68 10.82
N VAL A 155 31.27 18.83 11.78
CA VAL A 155 31.26 19.19 13.20
C VAL A 155 32.67 19.41 13.74
N LEU A 156 33.62 18.51 13.43
CA LEU A 156 35.02 18.65 13.86
C LEU A 156 35.66 19.93 13.32
N THR A 157 35.40 20.28 12.07
CA THR A 157 35.87 21.53 11.48
C THR A 157 35.26 22.74 12.19
N ALA A 158 33.95 22.74 12.43
CA ALA A 158 33.27 23.84 13.13
C ALA A 158 33.79 24.05 14.56
N VAL A 159 34.08 22.97 15.29
CA VAL A 159 34.68 23.04 16.63
C VAL A 159 36.11 23.63 16.55
N ARG A 160 36.92 23.18 15.59
CA ARG A 160 38.31 23.63 15.45
C ARG A 160 38.45 25.09 15.01
N THR A 161 37.61 25.57 14.11
CA THR A 161 37.73 26.93 13.55
C THR A 161 36.89 27.96 14.27
N GLY A 162 35.72 27.57 14.80
CA GLY A 162 34.74 28.48 15.40
C GLY A 162 34.56 28.33 16.90
N GLY A 163 35.23 27.37 17.56
CA GLY A 163 35.07 27.13 19.00
C GLY A 163 33.66 26.66 19.40
N ALA A 164 32.86 26.19 18.44
CA ALA A 164 31.47 25.77 18.66
C ALA A 164 31.38 24.40 19.37
N THR A 165 31.84 24.33 20.61
CA THR A 165 31.87 23.10 21.43
C THR A 165 30.49 22.50 21.64
N THR A 166 29.45 23.33 21.72
CA THR A 166 28.04 22.93 21.86
C THR A 166 27.57 22.03 20.71
N LEU A 167 28.00 22.31 19.48
CA LEU A 167 27.67 21.48 18.31
C LEU A 167 28.37 20.11 18.37
N GLY A 168 29.60 20.08 18.92
CA GLY A 168 30.35 18.85 19.17
C GLY A 168 29.68 17.96 20.21
N GLU A 169 29.25 18.56 21.33
CA GLU A 169 28.51 17.88 22.39
C GLU A 169 27.17 17.34 21.89
N PHE A 170 26.38 18.15 21.18
CA PHE A 170 25.11 17.71 20.59
C PHE A 170 25.31 16.59 19.58
N TYR A 171 26.37 16.65 18.76
CA TYR A 171 26.67 15.58 17.83
C TYR A 171 26.89 14.25 18.55
N ASN A 172 27.71 14.26 19.61
CA ASN A 172 28.04 13.05 20.34
C ASN A 172 26.83 12.52 21.15
N ALA A 173 26.03 13.41 21.72
CA ALA A 173 24.87 13.05 22.54
C ALA A 173 23.66 12.55 21.74
N ARG A 174 23.36 13.13 20.56
CA ARG A 174 22.11 12.85 19.82
C ARG A 174 22.33 12.42 18.37
N LEU A 175 23.21 13.07 17.61
CA LEU A 175 23.36 12.79 16.17
C LEU A 175 24.13 11.49 15.88
N HIS A 176 25.11 11.16 16.73
CA HIS A 176 25.93 9.96 16.53
C HIS A 176 25.06 8.70 16.50
N GLU A 177 24.18 8.53 17.49
CA GLU A 177 23.23 7.43 17.55
C GLU A 177 22.27 7.45 16.35
N TYR A 178 21.76 8.62 15.96
CA TYR A 178 20.87 8.74 14.80
C TYR A 178 21.51 8.23 13.50
N PHE A 179 22.80 8.49 13.29
CA PHE A 179 23.52 8.03 12.09
C PHE A 179 23.92 6.54 12.16
N SER A 180 24.30 6.05 13.34
CA SER A 180 24.75 4.67 13.55
C SER A 180 23.58 3.67 13.64
N ALA A 181 22.47 4.06 14.23
CA ALA A 181 21.33 3.19 14.50
C ALA A 181 20.75 2.56 13.23
N HIS A 182 20.54 1.24 13.27
CA HIS A 182 19.79 0.54 12.24
C HIS A 182 18.30 0.83 12.42
N ARG A 183 17.62 1.23 11.34
CA ARG A 183 16.19 1.47 11.41
C ARG A 183 15.44 0.12 11.52
N GLY A 184 14.64 -0.02 12.57
CA GLY A 184 13.86 -1.21 12.85
C GLY A 184 12.80 -1.52 11.79
N TRP A 185 12.22 -2.72 11.88
CA TRP A 185 11.23 -3.24 10.91
C TRP A 185 10.01 -2.31 10.74
N ARG A 186 9.55 -1.66 11.82
CA ARG A 186 8.43 -0.69 11.77
C ARG A 186 8.70 0.46 10.80
N TYR A 187 9.94 0.98 10.79
CA TYR A 187 10.33 2.02 9.86
C TYR A 187 10.35 1.54 8.41
N ARG A 188 10.69 0.27 8.18
CA ARG A 188 10.71 -0.31 6.81
C ARG A 188 9.29 -0.42 6.25
N LEU A 189 8.31 -0.78 7.07
CA LEU A 189 6.90 -0.86 6.66
C LEU A 189 6.25 0.53 6.55
N LEU A 190 6.56 1.41 7.51
CA LEU A 190 5.97 2.73 7.66
C LEU A 190 7.08 3.77 7.89
N PRO A 191 7.80 4.16 6.82
CA PRO A 191 8.84 5.16 6.94
C PRO A 191 8.25 6.47 7.47
N ASN A 192 8.92 7.12 8.41
CA ASN A 192 8.48 8.39 8.98
C ASN A 192 9.67 9.34 9.15
N SER A 193 9.40 10.64 9.13
CA SER A 193 10.46 11.66 9.30
C SER A 193 10.40 12.34 10.67
N ARG A 194 9.74 11.71 11.66
CA ARG A 194 9.52 12.33 12.99
C ARG A 194 10.84 12.61 13.70
N LEU A 195 11.65 11.56 13.89
CA LEU A 195 12.96 11.66 14.54
C LEU A 195 13.89 12.68 13.86
N ARG A 196 13.90 12.73 12.53
CA ARG A 196 14.68 13.74 11.80
C ARG A 196 14.19 15.16 12.12
N LYS A 197 12.87 15.38 12.16
CA LYS A 197 12.29 16.69 12.42
C LYS A 197 12.54 17.14 13.85
N GLU A 198 12.46 16.22 14.80
CA GLU A 198 12.76 16.47 16.22
C GLU A 198 14.22 16.89 16.41
N LEU A 199 15.18 16.14 15.85
CA LEU A 199 16.59 16.51 15.89
C LEU A 199 16.88 17.84 15.18
N LEU A 200 16.16 18.17 14.11
CA LEU A 200 16.30 19.46 13.44
C LEU A 200 15.71 20.61 14.27
N ALA A 201 14.61 20.37 14.99
CA ALA A 201 14.04 21.37 15.89
C ALA A 201 15.00 21.66 17.03
N GLU A 202 15.54 20.62 17.69
CA GLU A 202 16.54 20.76 18.76
C GLU A 202 17.85 21.45 18.31
N LEU A 203 18.20 21.36 17.02
CA LEU A 203 19.36 22.05 16.46
C LEU A 203 19.14 23.54 16.20
N THR A 204 17.87 23.97 16.12
CA THR A 204 17.50 25.35 15.78
C THR A 204 17.06 26.16 17.01
N GLU A 205 16.82 25.48 18.13
CA GLU A 205 16.65 26.08 19.47
C GLU A 205 18.02 26.42 20.08
#